data_AF-A0A971DNU0-F1
#
_entry.id   AF-A0A971DNU0-F1
#
_cell.length_a   1.000
_cell.length_b   1.000
_cell.length_c   1.000
_cell.angle_alpha   90.00
_cell.angle_beta   90.00
_cell.angle_gamma   90.00
#
_symmetry.space_group_name_H-M   'P 1'
#
loop_
_entity.id
_entity.type
_entity.pdbx_description
1 polymer ?
#
loop_
_entity_poly.entity_id
_entity_poly.type
_entity_poly.pdbx_seq_one_letter_code
_entity_poly.pdbx_strand_id
1 'polypeptide(L)'
;MDNLTFTAFDTETATSHSASICQIGFVVVREGQITSEKSYLIQPPGNEYEARHSCIHGIDSLRTKDKPLFPEVWENIKDEFISSLLVAHNVSFDINI
;
A
#
# COMPACT_ATOMS: atom_id res chain seq x y z
N MET A 1 0.91 25.52 -10.95
CA MET A 1 0.30 24.28 -10.38
C MET A 1 0.75 24.18 -8.92
N ASP A 2 0.75 25.30 -8.19
CA ASP A 2 1.71 25.48 -7.09
C ASP A 2 1.08 25.23 -5.70
N ASN A 3 -0.17 24.75 -5.68
CA ASN A 3 -0.93 24.43 -4.46
C ASN A 3 -1.38 22.96 -4.41
N LEU A 4 -0.79 22.08 -5.22
CA LEU A 4 -1.22 20.69 -5.28
C LEU A 4 -0.57 19.88 -4.15
N THR A 5 -1.40 19.46 -3.19
CA THR A 5 -1.00 18.69 -2.01
C THR A 5 -1.88 17.45 -1.88
N PHE A 6 -1.28 16.27 -1.99
CA PHE A 6 -1.99 14.98 -1.95
C PHE A 6 -1.03 13.84 -1.58
N THR A 7 -1.60 12.69 -1.23
CA THR A 7 -0.89 11.43 -1.07
C THR A 7 -1.39 10.47 -2.14
N ALA A 8 -0.51 10.08 -3.05
CA ALA A 8 -0.82 9.03 -4.00
C ALA A 8 -0.32 7.69 -3.46
N PHE A 9 -1.14 6.65 -3.55
CA PHE A 9 -0.81 5.34 -3.03
C PHE A 9 -1.29 4.23 -3.96
N ASP A 10 -0.71 3.05 -3.77
CA ASP A 10 -0.96 1.84 -4.54
C ASP A 10 -0.76 0.63 -3.63
N THR A 11 -1.57 -0.41 -3.83
CA THR A 11 -1.55 -1.63 -3.00
C THR A 11 -1.48 -2.89 -3.85
N GLU A 12 -0.74 -3.88 -3.34
CA GLU A 12 -0.71 -5.23 -3.92
C GLU A 12 -1.36 -6.21 -2.95
N THR A 13 -2.21 -7.11 -3.46
CA THR A 13 -2.90 -8.13 -2.66
C THR A 13 -2.33 -9.52 -2.93
N ALA A 14 -2.18 -10.32 -1.88
CA ALA A 14 -1.68 -11.69 -1.99
C ALA A 14 -2.72 -12.66 -2.56
N THR A 15 -4.01 -12.33 -2.45
CA THR A 15 -5.16 -13.11 -2.92
C THR A 15 -6.20 -12.18 -3.52
N SER A 16 -7.30 -12.76 -4.02
CA SER A 16 -8.45 -11.98 -4.50
C SER A 16 -9.21 -11.24 -3.37
N HIS A 17 -8.87 -11.47 -2.09
CA HIS A 17 -9.43 -10.76 -0.95
C HIS A 17 -8.65 -9.46 -0.69
N SER A 18 -9.35 -8.34 -0.61
CA SER A 18 -8.72 -7.02 -0.41
C SER A 18 -7.99 -6.89 0.94
N ALA A 19 -8.46 -7.58 1.98
CA ALA A 19 -7.79 -7.66 3.29
C ALA A 19 -6.42 -8.38 3.25
N SER A 20 -6.00 -8.92 2.09
CA SER A 20 -4.73 -9.64 1.90
C SER A 20 -3.59 -8.77 1.38
N ILE A 21 -3.57 -7.48 1.70
CA ILE A 21 -2.47 -6.60 1.30
C ILE A 21 -1.13 -7.20 1.70
N CYS A 22 -0.23 -7.27 0.72
CA CYS A 22 1.15 -7.69 0.91
C CYS A 22 2.17 -6.59 0.60
N GLN A 23 1.74 -5.48 -0.01
CA GLN A 23 2.57 -4.29 -0.17
C GLN A 23 1.69 -3.04 -0.21
N ILE A 24 2.22 -1.96 0.34
CA ILE A 24 1.72 -0.60 0.10
C ILE A 24 2.88 0.30 -0.31
N GLY A 25 2.69 1.04 -1.41
CA GLY A 25 3.59 2.11 -1.85
C GLY A 25 2.85 3.44 -1.83
N PHE A 26 3.53 4.52 -1.46
CA PHE A 26 2.94 5.85 -1.54
C PHE A 26 3.98 6.97 -1.69
N VAL A 27 3.51 8.07 -2.27
CA VAL A 27 4.23 9.34 -2.39
C VAL A 27 3.40 10.47 -1.78
N VAL A 28 4.07 11.35 -1.04
CA VAL A 28 3.46 12.55 -0.47
C VAL A 28 3.90 13.75 -1.28
N VAL A 29 2.95 14.41 -1.93
CA VAL A 29 3.19 15.63 -2.70
C VAL A 29 2.72 16.82 -1.86
N ARG A 30 3.58 17.82 -1.70
CA ARG A 30 3.29 19.10 -1.07
C ARG A 30 3.72 20.22 -2.01
N GLU A 31 2.82 21.16 -2.30
CA GLU A 31 3.09 22.30 -3.21
C GLU A 31 3.66 21.86 -4.57
N GLY A 32 3.14 20.74 -5.10
CA GLY A 32 3.59 20.16 -6.37
C GLY A 32 4.95 19.46 -6.35
N GLN A 33 5.59 19.31 -5.17
CA GLN A 33 6.86 18.61 -5.00
C GLN A 33 6.69 17.30 -4.22
N ILE A 34 7.42 16.25 -4.61
CA ILE A 34 7.47 15.01 -3.83
C ILE A 34 8.33 15.26 -2.58
N THR A 35 7.73 15.06 -1.41
CA THR A 35 8.36 15.27 -0.10
C THR A 35 8.65 13.96 0.64
N SER A 36 7.98 12.88 0.25
CA SER A 36 8.21 11.54 0.77
C SER A 36 7.85 10.51 -0.30
N GLU A 37 8.61 9.43 -0.35
CA GLU A 37 8.36 8.23 -1.16
C GLU A 37 8.70 7.02 -0.28
N LYS A 38 7.73 6.14 -0.06
CA LYS A 38 7.88 5.00 0.85
C LYS A 38 7.20 3.76 0.27
N SER A 39 7.74 2.59 0.59
CA SER A 39 7.13 1.30 0.27
C SER A 39 7.37 0.31 1.41
N TYR A 40 6.32 -0.44 1.76
CA TYR A 40 6.33 -1.41 2.84
C TYR A 40 5.83 -2.75 2.34
N LEU A 41 6.60 -3.81 2.58
CA LEU A 41 6.09 -5.17 2.50
C LEU A 41 5.33 -5.50 3.78
N ILE A 42 4.21 -6.19 3.62
CA ILE A 42 3.27 -6.55 4.69
C ILE A 42 3.07 -8.05 4.65
N GLN A 43 3.01 -8.69 5.81
CA GLN A 43 2.60 -10.08 5.90
C GLN A 43 1.06 -10.16 5.85
N PRO A 44 0.47 -10.75 4.79
CA PRO A 44 -0.98 -10.89 4.69
C PRO A 44 -1.49 -11.94 5.71
N PRO A 45 -2.80 -11.97 6.01
CA PRO A 45 -3.39 -12.96 6.91
C PRO A 45 -3.00 -14.40 6.52
N GLY A 46 -2.50 -15.17 7.49
CA GLY A 46 -2.03 -16.55 7.26
C GLY A 46 -0.78 -16.67 6.38
N ASN A 47 -0.23 -15.56 5.87
CA ASN A 47 0.82 -15.52 4.85
C ASN A 47 0.46 -16.33 3.58
N GLU A 48 -0.84 -16.33 3.22
CA GLU A 48 -1.40 -17.08 2.09
C GLU A 48 -1.29 -16.29 0.78
N TYR A 49 -0.99 -16.99 -0.32
CA TYR A 49 -0.82 -16.40 -1.64
C TYR A 49 -1.50 -17.24 -2.73
N GLU A 50 -2.22 -16.56 -3.61
CA GLU A 50 -2.65 -17.12 -4.88
C GLU A 50 -1.56 -16.90 -5.92
N ALA A 51 -1.12 -17.98 -6.59
CA ALA A 51 -0.04 -17.92 -7.57
C ALA A 51 -0.25 -16.85 -8.66
N ARG A 52 -1.51 -16.58 -9.05
CA ARG A 52 -1.85 -15.52 -10.01
C ARG A 52 -1.35 -14.14 -9.57
N HIS A 53 -1.54 -13.79 -8.31
CA HIS A 53 -1.13 -12.49 -7.76
C HIS A 53 0.40 -12.42 -7.69
N SER A 54 1.04 -13.44 -7.10
CA SER A 54 2.50 -13.52 -7.06
C SER A 54 3.16 -13.47 -8.44
N CYS A 55 2.54 -14.04 -9.48
CA CYS A 55 3.05 -13.95 -10.84
C CYS A 55 2.97 -12.54 -11.45
N ILE A 56 2.04 -11.68 -10.98
CA ILE A 56 1.87 -10.31 -11.48
C ILE A 56 2.95 -9.39 -10.88
N HIS A 57 3.06 -9.37 -9.55
CA HIS A 57 3.90 -8.41 -8.83
C HIS A 57 5.20 -9.02 -8.24
N GLY A 58 5.37 -10.34 -8.28
CA GLY A 58 6.59 -11.02 -7.82
C GLY A 58 6.74 -11.08 -6.29
N ILE A 59 5.66 -10.94 -5.52
CA ILE A 59 5.67 -11.05 -4.06
C ILE A 59 5.02 -12.38 -3.68
N ASP A 60 5.72 -13.15 -2.85
CA ASP A 60 5.28 -14.43 -2.34
C ASP A 60 5.46 -14.50 -0.82
N SER A 61 5.01 -15.61 -0.26
CA SER A 61 5.05 -15.86 1.19
C SER A 61 6.47 -15.84 1.76
N LEU A 62 7.52 -16.11 0.97
CA LEU A 62 8.90 -16.07 1.43
C LEU A 62 9.40 -14.65 1.62
N ARG A 63 8.93 -13.69 0.81
CA ARG A 63 9.29 -12.27 0.93
C ARG A 63 8.62 -11.59 2.11
N THR A 64 7.47 -12.10 2.57
CA THR A 64 6.62 -11.46 3.57
C THR A 64 6.54 -12.18 4.91
N LYS A 65 7.01 -13.43 5.04
CA LYS A 65 6.90 -14.24 6.28
C LYS A 65 7.43 -13.63 7.58
N ASP A 66 8.32 -12.65 7.48
CA ASP A 66 8.95 -11.96 8.62
C ASP A 66 8.69 -10.44 8.55
N LYS A 67 7.65 -10.02 7.82
CA LYS A 67 7.27 -8.62 7.67
C LYS A 67 6.15 -8.25 8.65
N PRO A 68 6.00 -6.96 9.00
CA PRO A 68 4.93 -6.54 9.90
C PRO A 68 3.55 -6.84 9.30
N LEU A 69 2.57 -7.00 10.18
CA LEU A 69 1.16 -7.07 9.80
C LEU A 69 0.67 -5.69 9.37
N PHE A 70 -0.44 -5.64 8.61
CA PHE A 70 -1.01 -4.37 8.14
C PHE A 70 -1.27 -3.36 9.27
N PRO A 71 -1.84 -3.72 10.44
CA PRO A 71 -2.07 -2.76 11.51
C PRO A 71 -0.77 -2.09 12.02
N GLU A 72 0.34 -2.82 12.04
CA GLU A 72 1.63 -2.29 12.48
C GLU A 72 2.20 -1.32 11.45
N VAL A 73 2.07 -1.63 10.16
CA VAL A 73 2.45 -0.69 9.09
C VAL A 73 1.55 0.54 9.10
N TRP A 74 0.23 0.35 9.25
CA TRP A 74 -0.75 1.44 9.27
C TRP A 74 -0.47 2.44 10.38
N GLU A 75 -0.19 1.98 11.61
CA GLU A 75 0.17 2.85 12.72
C GLU A 75 1.37 3.77 12.41
N ASN A 76 2.30 3.31 11.57
CA ASN A 76 3.48 4.08 11.17
C ASN A 76 3.21 5.08 10.03
N ILE A 77 2.16 4.89 9.22
CA ILE A 77 1.94 5.66 7.99
C ILE A 77 0.65 6.48 7.99
N LYS A 78 -0.30 6.19 8.88
CA LYS A 78 -1.67 6.76 8.87
C LYS A 78 -1.71 8.29 8.82
N ASP A 79 -0.76 8.98 9.44
CA ASP A 79 -0.74 10.44 9.47
C ASP A 79 -0.54 11.05 8.07
N GLU A 80 0.18 10.36 7.18
CA GLU A 80 0.40 10.78 5.78
C GLU A 80 -0.87 10.60 4.93
N PHE A 81 -1.81 9.77 5.38
CA PHE A 81 -3.06 9.48 4.68
C PHE A 81 -4.22 10.32 5.21
N ILE A 82 -4.35 10.46 6.53
CA ILE A 82 -5.49 11.14 7.17
C ILE A 82 -5.44 12.66 6.93
N SER A 83 -4.24 13.24 6.80
CA SER A 83 -4.03 14.68 6.63
C SER A 83 -4.05 15.15 5.17
N SER A 84 -4.35 14.27 4.21
CA SER A 84 -4.07 14.49 2.80
C SER A 84 -5.24 14.10 1.90
N LEU A 85 -5.37 14.77 0.74
CA LEU A 85 -6.21 14.25 -0.34
C LEU A 85 -5.59 12.94 -0.84
N LEU A 86 -6.37 11.86 -0.92
CA LEU A 86 -5.89 10.57 -1.41
C LEU A 86 -6.14 10.42 -2.91
N VAL A 87 -5.13 9.92 -3.63
CA VAL A 87 -5.19 9.65 -5.07
C VAL A 87 -4.71 8.22 -5.33
N ALA A 88 -5.48 7.42 -6.06
CA ALA A 88 -5.06 6.10 -6.51
C ALA A 88 -5.62 5.83 -7.92
N HIS A 89 -4.96 4.97 -8.70
CA HIS A 89 -5.36 4.68 -10.07
C HIS A 89 -6.59 3.74 -10.14
N ASN A 90 -6.90 3.03 -9.05
CA ASN A 90 -8.10 2.18 -8.94
C ASN A 90 -8.72 2.26 -7.55
N VAL A 91 -9.07 3.47 -7.12
CA VAL A 91 -9.57 3.81 -5.78
C VAL A 91 -10.60 2.82 -5.21
N SER A 92 -11.50 2.26 -6.03
CA SER A 92 -12.50 1.28 -5.55
C SER A 92 -11.90 -0.06 -5.11
N PHE A 93 -10.78 -0.47 -5.69
CA PHE A 93 -9.98 -1.61 -5.23
C PHE A 93 -9.13 -1.20 -4.02
N ASP A 94 -8.47 -0.04 -4.11
CA ASP A 94 -7.51 0.44 -3.11
C ASP A 94 -8.13 0.99 -1.81
N ILE A 95 -9.45 1.25 -1.75
CA ILE A 95 -10.11 1.71 -0.51
C ILE A 95 -10.91 0.59 0.17
N ASN A 96 -11.21 -0.50 -0.52
CA ASN A 96 -12.03 -1.58 0.02
C ASN A 96 -11.20 -2.58 0.83
N ILE A 97 -10.32 -2.08 1.70
CA ILE A 97 -9.33 -2.85 2.48
C ILE A 97 -9.82 -3.02 3.92
#